data_AF-A0A5S9M095-F1
#
_entry.id   AF-A0A5S9M095-F1
#
_cell.length_a   1.000
_cell.length_b   1.000
_cell.length_c   1.000
_cell.angle_alpha   90.00
_cell.angle_beta   90.00
_cell.angle_gamma   90.00
#
_symmetry.space_group_name_H-M   'P 1'
#
loop_
_entity.id
_entity.type
_entity.pdbx_description
1 polymer ?
#
loop_
_entity_poly.entity_id
_entity_poly.type
_entity_poly.pdbx_seq_one_letter_code
_entity_poly.pdbx_strand_id
1 'polypeptide(L)'
;MYNFMLDLHVDEFGFTEVLPPYMVNRASMTGTGQLPKFEEDAFKIREEDYFLIPTAEVPITNMHRDEILEGEQLPINYAAFSACFRSEAGSAGRDTRGLIRQHQFNKVELVKFVRPEDSYEELEKLTNQAEKSSSAIEPAIPCHEHVYGRFRIHSCEEIRYRSVDSEPEYVP
;
A
#
# COMPACT_ATOMS: atom_id res chain seq x y z
N MET A 1 14.42 6.18 11.52
CA MET A 1 13.96 4.93 10.89
C MET A 1 13.06 5.22 9.70
N TYR A 2 11.90 5.88 9.87
CA TYR A 2 10.99 6.17 8.74
C TYR A 2 11.61 7.08 7.67
N ASN A 3 12.27 8.18 8.06
CA ASN A 3 12.99 9.04 7.11
C ASN A 3 14.03 8.24 6.32
N PHE A 4 14.86 7.43 6.99
CA PHE A 4 15.80 6.55 6.30
C PHE A 4 15.14 5.62 5.28
N MET A 5 14.00 4.99 5.64
CA MET A 5 13.26 4.16 4.70
C MET A 5 12.73 4.98 3.52
N LEU A 6 12.20 6.18 3.75
CA LEU A 6 11.74 7.06 2.66
C LEU A 6 12.90 7.51 1.77
N ASP A 7 13.94 8.10 2.37
CA ASP A 7 15.15 8.58 1.69
C ASP A 7 15.74 7.46 0.81
N LEU A 8 15.86 6.24 1.34
CA LEU A 8 16.34 5.09 0.56
C LEU A 8 15.51 4.84 -0.70
N HIS A 9 14.18 4.84 -0.59
CA HIS A 9 13.32 4.56 -1.74
C HIS A 9 13.23 5.73 -2.72
N VAL A 10 13.31 6.96 -2.24
CA VAL A 10 13.34 8.15 -3.08
C VAL A 10 14.68 8.23 -3.83
N ASP A 11 15.78 8.18 -3.11
CA ASP A 11 17.11 8.46 -3.65
C ASP A 11 17.69 7.28 -4.46
N GLU A 12 17.49 6.04 -4.00
CA GLU A 12 18.08 4.87 -4.67
C GLU A 12 17.13 4.18 -5.66
N PHE A 13 15.82 4.28 -5.46
CA PHE A 13 14.83 3.56 -6.26
C PHE A 13 13.87 4.46 -7.04
N GLY A 14 14.02 5.79 -6.93
CA GLY A 14 13.26 6.75 -7.74
C GLY A 14 11.77 6.82 -7.39
N PHE A 15 11.39 6.49 -6.16
CA PHE A 15 10.03 6.67 -5.69
C PHE A 15 9.72 8.15 -5.47
N THR A 16 8.49 8.56 -5.75
CA THR A 16 7.97 9.87 -5.36
C THR A 16 7.42 9.79 -3.94
N GLU A 17 7.93 10.62 -3.04
CA GLU A 17 7.39 10.72 -1.68
C GLU A 17 6.01 11.37 -1.69
N VAL A 18 5.05 10.78 -0.98
CA VAL A 18 3.69 11.30 -0.85
C VAL A 18 3.22 11.22 0.60
N LEU A 19 2.51 12.26 1.05
CA LEU A 19 1.82 12.28 2.33
C LEU A 19 0.30 12.17 2.10
N PRO A 20 -0.28 10.95 2.12
CA PRO A 20 -1.69 10.76 1.83
C PRO A 20 -2.59 11.16 3.02
N PRO A 21 -3.89 11.43 2.77
CA PRO A 21 -4.86 11.65 3.85
C PRO A 21 -5.06 10.39 4.69
N TYR A 22 -5.25 10.57 6.00
CA TYR A 22 -5.47 9.45 6.93
C TYR A 22 -6.94 9.03 7.06
N MET A 23 -7.84 9.76 6.39
CA MET A 23 -9.27 9.47 6.33
C MET A 23 -9.68 9.32 4.87
N VAL A 24 -10.49 8.31 4.59
CA VAL A 24 -11.00 8.01 3.25
C VAL A 24 -12.48 7.68 3.30
N ASN A 25 -13.18 7.95 2.20
CA ASN A 25 -14.59 7.57 2.08
C ASN A 25 -14.73 6.05 1.85
N ARG A 26 -15.96 5.54 2.00
CA ARG A 26 -16.31 4.14 1.74
C ARG A 26 -15.89 3.65 0.35
N ALA A 27 -16.01 4.49 -0.68
CA ALA A 27 -15.65 4.11 -2.03
C ALA A 27 -14.15 3.78 -2.16
N SER A 28 -13.26 4.47 -1.43
CA SER A 28 -11.82 4.14 -1.39
C SER A 28 -11.51 2.83 -0.72
N MET A 29 -12.19 2.57 0.39
CA MET A 29 -12.05 1.30 1.08
C MET A 29 -12.63 0.14 0.26
N THR A 30 -13.66 0.38 -0.53
CA THR A 30 -14.24 -0.64 -1.44
C THR A 30 -13.36 -0.86 -2.66
N GLY A 31 -12.83 0.22 -3.24
CA GLY A 31 -11.96 0.17 -4.43
C GLY A 31 -10.71 -0.66 -4.20
N THR A 32 -10.17 -0.63 -2.97
CA THR A 32 -8.99 -1.42 -2.57
C THR A 32 -9.30 -2.80 -1.97
N GLY A 33 -10.53 -3.27 -2.11
CA GLY A 33 -10.98 -4.55 -1.56
C GLY A 33 -10.96 -4.66 -0.02
N GLN A 34 -10.79 -3.55 0.70
CA GLN A 34 -10.83 -3.54 2.17
C GLN A 34 -12.25 -3.78 2.67
N LEU A 35 -13.25 -3.20 1.99
CA LEU A 35 -14.66 -3.45 2.27
C LEU A 35 -15.28 -4.40 1.25
N PRO A 36 -16.26 -5.23 1.67
CA PRO A 36 -16.83 -5.34 3.03
C PRO A 36 -15.98 -6.23 3.98
N LYS A 37 -14.91 -6.84 3.48
CA LYS A 37 -14.16 -7.91 4.18
C LYS A 37 -13.59 -7.52 5.54
N PHE A 38 -13.05 -6.31 5.68
CA PHE A 38 -12.38 -5.80 6.87
C PHE A 38 -13.16 -4.65 7.53
N GLU A 39 -14.48 -4.55 7.30
CA GLU A 39 -15.28 -3.44 7.86
C GLU A 39 -15.27 -3.43 9.40
N GLU A 40 -15.36 -4.60 10.03
CA GLU A 40 -15.33 -4.74 11.49
C GLU A 40 -13.96 -4.36 12.10
N ASP A 41 -12.88 -4.55 11.33
CA ASP A 41 -11.51 -4.23 11.72
C ASP A 41 -11.14 -2.75 11.45
N ALA A 42 -12.02 -1.98 10.78
CA ALA A 42 -11.79 -0.59 10.43
C ALA A 42 -12.39 0.38 11.46
N PHE A 43 -11.68 1.48 11.75
CA PHE A 43 -12.25 2.58 12.53
C PHE A 43 -13.11 3.47 11.63
N LYS A 44 -14.43 3.41 11.83
CA LYS A 44 -15.42 4.20 11.10
C LYS A 44 -15.81 5.48 11.87
N ILE A 45 -15.79 6.61 11.18
CA ILE A 45 -16.39 7.88 11.63
C ILE A 45 -17.88 7.80 11.30
N ARG A 46 -18.71 7.66 12.34
CA ARG A 46 -20.11 7.25 12.19
C ARG A 46 -20.96 8.32 11.52
N GLU A 47 -20.64 9.59 11.75
CA GLU A 47 -21.39 10.75 11.30
C GLU A 47 -21.22 11.02 9.79
N GLU A 48 -20.05 10.70 9.22
CA GLU A 48 -19.66 11.13 7.86
C GLU A 48 -19.47 9.97 6.86
N ASP A 49 -19.61 8.70 7.29
CA ASP A 49 -19.26 7.48 6.52
C ASP A 49 -17.82 7.48 5.96
N TYR A 50 -16.90 8.04 6.75
CA TYR A 50 -15.45 7.98 6.53
C TYR A 50 -14.80 6.90 7.40
N PHE A 51 -13.62 6.47 6.97
CA PHE A 51 -12.81 5.46 7.64
C PHE A 51 -11.40 6.00 7.87
N LEU A 52 -10.81 5.70 9.03
CA LEU A 52 -9.37 5.83 9.21
C LEU A 52 -8.66 4.73 8.43
N ILE A 53 -7.57 5.08 7.74
CA ILE A 53 -6.89 4.16 6.83
C ILE A 53 -6.18 3.02 7.61
N PRO A 54 -6.33 1.75 7.18
CA PRO A 54 -5.54 0.64 7.73
C PRO A 54 -4.15 0.52 7.09
N THR A 55 -3.90 1.27 6.01
CA THR A 55 -2.67 1.34 5.22
C THR A 55 -2.71 2.57 4.28
N ALA A 56 -1.55 3.15 3.95
CA ALA A 56 -1.42 4.20 2.93
C ALA A 56 -1.76 3.74 1.50
N GLU A 57 -1.74 2.43 1.24
CA GLU A 57 -2.21 1.84 -0.04
C GLU A 57 -3.62 2.36 -0.40
N VAL A 58 -4.55 2.42 0.55
CA VAL A 58 -5.94 2.83 0.28
C VAL A 58 -6.03 4.21 -0.37
N PRO A 59 -5.51 5.30 0.23
CA PRO A 59 -5.56 6.60 -0.41
C PRO A 59 -4.68 6.70 -1.66
N ILE A 60 -3.52 6.03 -1.72
CA ILE A 60 -2.60 6.12 -2.87
C ILE A 60 -3.21 5.47 -4.11
N THR A 61 -3.70 4.23 -4.01
CA THR A 61 -4.35 3.54 -5.13
C THR A 61 -5.53 4.34 -5.68
N ASN A 62 -6.18 5.14 -4.83
CA ASN A 62 -7.31 5.97 -5.22
C ASN A 62 -6.96 7.40 -5.68
N MET A 63 -5.68 7.80 -5.70
CA MET A 63 -5.27 9.10 -6.25
C MET A 63 -5.59 9.20 -7.75
N HIS A 64 -5.42 8.09 -8.46
CA HIS A 64 -5.70 7.96 -9.89
C HIS A 64 -7.06 7.27 -10.14
N ARG A 65 -7.97 7.25 -9.15
CA ARG A 65 -9.31 6.71 -9.37
C ARG A 65 -10.00 7.54 -10.45
N ASP A 66 -10.64 6.84 -11.39
CA ASP A 66 -11.38 7.41 -12.51
C ASP A 66 -10.49 8.19 -13.50
N GLU A 67 -9.16 8.10 -13.35
CA GLU A 67 -8.18 8.59 -14.32
C GLU A 67 -7.85 7.48 -15.34
N ILE A 68 -7.50 7.88 -16.57
CA ILE A 68 -6.89 7.00 -17.56
C ILE A 68 -5.44 7.45 -17.68
N LEU A 69 -4.53 6.63 -17.16
CA LEU A 69 -3.09 6.91 -17.25
C LEU A 69 -2.60 6.65 -18.66
N GLU A 70 -1.68 7.48 -19.16
CA GLU A 70 -0.99 7.20 -20.42
C GLU A 70 0.10 6.16 -20.16
N GLY A 71 0.26 5.17 -21.05
CA GLY A 71 1.23 4.08 -20.85
C GLY A 71 2.67 4.56 -20.69
N GLU A 72 3.03 5.71 -21.28
CA GLU A 72 4.34 6.36 -21.14
C GLU A 72 4.61 6.90 -19.72
N GLN A 73 3.58 7.09 -18.90
CA GLN A 73 3.71 7.52 -17.51
C GLN A 73 4.08 6.34 -16.58
N LEU A 74 3.90 5.10 -17.02
CA LEU A 74 4.16 3.90 -16.23
C LEU A 74 5.61 3.43 -16.39
N PRO A 75 6.27 2.95 -15.30
CA PRO A 75 5.72 2.78 -13.95
C PRO A 75 5.70 4.09 -13.14
N ILE A 76 4.63 4.29 -12.37
CA ILE A 76 4.54 5.35 -11.34
C ILE A 76 4.82 4.71 -9.98
N ASN A 77 5.81 5.22 -9.25
CA ASN A 77 6.27 4.66 -7.99
C ASN A 77 6.05 5.67 -6.84
N TYR A 78 5.27 5.31 -5.83
CA TYR A 78 5.01 6.14 -4.65
C TYR A 78 5.52 5.50 -3.36
N ALA A 79 6.23 6.30 -2.56
CA ALA A 79 6.64 5.94 -1.21
C ALA A 79 5.92 6.86 -0.23
N ALA A 80 5.26 6.30 0.78
CA ALA A 80 4.43 7.09 1.67
C ALA A 80 4.56 6.67 3.13
N PHE A 81 4.81 7.64 3.99
CA PHE A 81 4.67 7.45 5.43
C PHE A 81 3.24 7.76 5.88
N SER A 82 2.67 6.90 6.72
CA SER A 82 1.37 7.17 7.35
C SER A 82 1.23 6.53 8.72
N ALA A 83 0.39 7.15 9.56
CA ALA A 83 -0.22 6.48 10.68
C ALA A 83 -1.38 5.60 10.16
N CYS A 84 -1.37 4.33 10.54
CA CYS A 84 -2.33 3.31 10.16
C CYS A 84 -3.14 2.86 11.37
N PHE A 85 -4.44 2.57 11.17
CA PHE A 85 -5.37 2.30 12.25
C PHE A 85 -6.12 0.98 12.05
N ARG A 86 -6.15 0.12 13.08
CA ARG A 86 -6.90 -1.16 13.08
C ARG A 86 -7.61 -1.36 14.41
N SER A 87 -8.89 -1.68 14.39
CA SER A 87 -9.69 -1.88 15.61
C SER A 87 -9.32 -3.18 16.32
N GLU A 88 -8.76 -4.16 15.60
CA GLU A 88 -8.34 -5.45 16.12
C GLU A 88 -9.48 -6.24 16.80
N ALA A 89 -10.72 -6.00 16.34
CA ALA A 89 -11.97 -6.42 16.98
C ALA A 89 -12.13 -7.95 17.15
N GLY A 90 -11.35 -8.77 16.45
CA GLY A 90 -11.38 -10.24 16.54
C GLY A 90 -10.25 -10.88 17.37
N SER A 91 -9.41 -10.11 18.05
CA SER A 91 -8.11 -10.61 18.55
C SER A 91 -7.92 -10.67 20.06
N ALA A 92 -9.00 -10.45 20.81
CA ALA A 92 -9.00 -10.51 22.27
C ALA A 92 -8.38 -11.84 22.76
N GLY A 93 -7.16 -11.77 23.33
CA GLY A 93 -6.48 -12.90 23.95
C GLY A 93 -5.24 -13.44 23.21
N ARG A 94 -4.93 -12.97 21.99
CA ARG A 94 -3.67 -13.31 21.29
C ARG A 94 -2.75 -12.08 21.20
N ASP A 95 -1.57 -12.18 21.81
CA ASP A 95 -0.45 -11.23 21.64
C ASP A 95 -0.75 -9.76 21.92
N THR A 96 -1.61 -9.48 22.89
CA THR A 96 -1.99 -8.10 23.29
C THR A 96 -0.96 -7.42 24.21
N ARG A 97 0.12 -8.11 24.60
CA ARG A 97 1.21 -7.54 25.41
C ARG A 97 2.40 -7.15 24.52
N GLY A 98 2.74 -5.86 24.51
CA GLY A 98 3.94 -5.34 23.84
C GLY A 98 3.65 -4.58 22.54
N LEU A 99 4.70 -4.33 21.76
CA LEU A 99 4.66 -3.46 20.56
C LEU A 99 4.21 -4.19 19.28
N ILE A 100 3.75 -5.45 19.39
CA ILE A 100 3.44 -6.29 18.23
C ILE A 100 2.05 -5.96 17.67
N ARG A 101 1.07 -5.69 18.53
CA ARG A 101 -0.32 -5.44 18.13
C ARG A 101 -0.83 -4.17 18.79
N GLN A 102 -1.07 -3.13 17.99
CA GLN A 102 -1.49 -1.80 18.43
C GLN A 102 -2.61 -1.29 17.52
N HIS A 103 -3.53 -0.50 18.07
CA HIS A 103 -4.60 0.11 17.29
C HIS A 103 -4.09 1.17 16.31
N GLN A 104 -2.93 1.77 16.62
CA GLN A 104 -2.23 2.71 15.76
C GLN A 104 -0.79 2.26 15.62
N PHE A 105 -0.29 2.23 14.39
CA PHE A 105 1.11 1.99 14.07
C PHE A 105 1.52 2.83 12.86
N ASN A 106 2.82 3.08 12.71
CA ASN A 106 3.34 3.82 11.57
C ASN A 106 3.90 2.86 10.53
N LYS A 107 3.70 3.18 9.25
CA LYS A 107 4.18 2.39 8.13
C LYS A 107 4.72 3.29 7.03
N VAL A 108 5.80 2.84 6.38
CA VAL A 108 6.22 3.33 5.07
C VAL A 108 5.71 2.32 4.05
N GLU A 109 4.85 2.77 3.15
CA GLU A 109 4.25 1.95 2.08
C GLU A 109 4.90 2.28 0.75
N LEU A 110 5.09 1.26 -0.08
CA LEU A 110 5.54 1.38 -1.46
C LEU A 110 4.40 0.91 -2.36
N VAL A 111 3.97 1.76 -3.28
CA VAL A 111 2.90 1.46 -4.23
C VAL A 111 3.41 1.72 -5.64
N LYS A 112 3.17 0.77 -6.55
CA LYS A 112 3.53 0.91 -7.96
C LYS A 112 2.30 0.77 -8.84
N PHE A 113 2.14 1.71 -9.76
CA PHE A 113 1.23 1.58 -10.89
C PHE A 113 2.05 1.15 -12.10
N VAL A 114 1.70 0.01 -12.68
CA VAL A 114 2.50 -0.66 -13.71
C VAL A 114 1.58 -1.20 -14.79
N ARG A 115 2.14 -1.49 -15.97
CA ARG A 115 1.38 -2.17 -17.00
C ARG A 115 1.10 -3.62 -16.58
N PRO A 116 -0.07 -4.20 -16.91
CA PRO A 116 -0.42 -5.57 -16.54
C PRO A 116 0.65 -6.60 -16.94
N GLU A 117 1.24 -6.44 -18.13
CA GLU A 117 2.29 -7.31 -18.66
C GLU A 117 3.59 -7.28 -17.82
N ASP A 118 3.87 -6.16 -17.15
CA ASP A 118 5.08 -5.96 -16.33
C ASP A 118 4.85 -6.30 -14.85
N SER A 119 3.60 -6.62 -14.45
CA SER A 119 3.17 -6.71 -13.05
C SER A 119 3.98 -7.68 -12.19
N TYR A 120 4.27 -8.88 -12.70
CA TYR A 120 5.04 -9.89 -11.96
C TYR A 120 6.51 -9.50 -11.77
N GLU A 121 7.12 -8.90 -12.79
CA GLU A 121 8.51 -8.43 -12.71
C GLU A 121 8.61 -7.27 -11.71
N GLU A 122 7.66 -6.34 -11.75
CA GLU A 122 7.63 -5.20 -10.84
C GLU A 122 7.32 -5.60 -9.40
N LEU A 123 6.55 -6.67 -9.19
CA LEU A 123 6.32 -7.26 -7.86
C LEU A 123 7.61 -7.83 -7.26
N GLU A 124 8.43 -8.53 -8.05
CA GLU A 124 9.71 -9.04 -7.61
C GLU A 124 10.68 -7.89 -7.25
N LYS A 125 10.74 -6.86 -8.11
CA LYS A 125 11.50 -5.63 -7.82
C LYS A 125 11.03 -4.96 -6.54
N LEU A 126 9.72 -4.81 -6.35
CA LEU A 126 9.14 -4.18 -5.16
C LEU A 126 9.52 -4.94 -3.88
N THR A 127 9.50 -6.27 -3.94
CA THR A 127 9.91 -7.14 -2.83
C THR A 127 11.39 -6.92 -2.50
N ASN A 128 12.27 -6.97 -3.49
CA ASN A 128 13.71 -6.74 -3.31
C ASN A 128 14.02 -5.33 -2.76
N GLN A 129 13.27 -4.31 -3.20
CA GLN A 129 13.39 -2.93 -2.72
C GLN A 129 13.03 -2.83 -1.23
N ALA A 130 11.90 -3.44 -0.82
CA ALA A 130 11.48 -3.49 0.57
C ALA A 130 12.50 -4.25 1.45
N GLU A 131 13.02 -5.37 0.98
CA GLU A 131 14.04 -6.16 1.69
C GLU A 131 15.33 -5.38 1.93
N LYS A 132 15.79 -4.59 0.93
CA LYS A 132 17.01 -3.79 1.07
C LYS A 132 16.93 -2.80 2.24
N SER A 133 15.75 -2.20 2.49
CA SER A 133 15.54 -1.34 3.65
C SER A 133 15.66 -2.09 4.99
N SER A 134 15.19 -3.33 5.04
CA SER A 134 15.26 -4.18 6.23
C SER A 134 16.68 -4.65 6.51
N SER A 135 17.40 -5.11 5.47
CA SER A 135 18.80 -5.52 5.59
C SER A 135 19.73 -4.37 6.01
N ALA A 136 19.43 -3.14 5.58
CA ALA A 136 20.21 -1.96 5.95
C ALA A 136 20.02 -1.54 7.42
N ILE A 137 18.85 -1.81 8.01
CA ILE A 137 18.56 -1.50 9.42
C ILE A 137 19.03 -2.63 10.34
N GLU A 138 18.93 -3.89 9.91
CA GLU A 138 19.29 -5.05 10.74
C GLU A 138 19.89 -6.19 9.90
N PRO A 139 21.23 -6.28 9.76
CA PRO A 139 21.90 -7.17 8.79
C PRO A 139 21.89 -8.67 9.14
N ALA A 140 21.14 -9.12 10.14
CA ALA A 140 21.27 -10.46 10.73
C ALA A 140 19.96 -11.29 10.82
N ILE A 141 18.85 -10.86 10.22
CA ILE A 141 17.63 -11.68 10.14
C ILE A 141 17.65 -12.48 8.83
N PRO A 142 17.78 -13.82 8.86
CA PRO A 142 17.53 -14.63 7.67
C PRO A 142 16.03 -14.56 7.34
N CYS A 143 15.70 -14.17 6.11
CA CYS A 143 14.33 -14.20 5.59
C CYS A 143 13.82 -15.66 5.53
N HIS A 144 13.26 -16.15 6.63
CA HIS A 144 12.34 -17.28 6.63
C HIS A 144 10.91 -16.75 6.47
N GLU A 145 10.03 -17.52 5.82
CA GLU A 145 8.62 -17.23 5.49
C GLU A 145 7.77 -16.53 6.58
N HIS A 146 8.23 -16.49 7.83
CA HIS A 146 7.56 -15.83 8.95
C HIS A 146 7.77 -14.30 9.06
N VAL A 147 8.77 -13.69 8.41
CA VAL A 147 9.01 -12.22 8.49
C VAL A 147 8.20 -11.43 7.44
N TYR A 148 7.45 -12.11 6.57
CA TYR A 148 6.41 -11.51 5.72
C TYR A 148 5.22 -10.91 6.52
N GLY A 149 5.20 -11.06 7.84
CA GLY A 149 4.17 -10.49 8.72
C GLY A 149 4.23 -8.96 8.91
N ARG A 150 5.33 -8.28 8.52
CA ARG A 150 5.49 -6.82 8.69
C ARG A 150 5.39 -6.01 7.39
N PHE A 151 5.81 -6.58 6.26
CA PHE A 151 5.62 -6.01 4.93
C PHE A 151 4.53 -6.80 4.21
N ARG A 152 3.33 -6.24 4.17
CA ARG A 152 2.22 -6.83 3.43
C ARG A 152 2.31 -6.36 1.98
N ILE A 153 2.93 -7.16 1.12
CA ILE A 153 2.90 -6.94 -0.33
C ILE A 153 1.64 -7.67 -0.84
N HIS A 154 0.50 -6.98 -0.88
CA HIS A 154 -0.76 -7.55 -1.38
C HIS A 154 -1.48 -6.56 -2.30
N SER A 155 -2.11 -7.14 -3.32
CA SER A 155 -3.05 -6.57 -4.31
C SER A 155 -2.39 -6.06 -5.61
N CYS A 156 -2.67 -6.75 -6.72
CA CYS A 156 -2.66 -6.16 -8.05
C CYS A 156 -4.09 -5.68 -8.27
N GLU A 157 -4.27 -4.37 -8.39
CA GLU A 157 -5.56 -3.79 -8.78
C GLU A 157 -5.49 -3.34 -10.23
N GLU A 158 -6.52 -3.66 -11.01
CA GLU A 158 -6.61 -3.21 -12.38
C GLU A 158 -6.92 -1.72 -12.40
N ILE A 159 -5.95 -0.94 -12.87
CA ILE A 159 -6.13 0.47 -13.20
C ILE A 159 -6.36 0.62 -14.70
N ARG A 160 -7.12 1.65 -15.10
CA ARG A 160 -7.32 1.95 -16.51
C ARG A 160 -6.13 2.74 -17.04
N TYR A 161 -5.58 2.31 -18.17
CA TYR A 161 -4.53 3.04 -18.88
C TYR A 161 -4.76 2.97 -20.40
N ARG A 162 -4.22 3.95 -21.13
CA ARG A 162 -4.21 3.99 -22.59
C ARG A 162 -2.88 3.46 -23.09
N SER A 163 -2.92 2.44 -23.94
CA SER A 163 -1.71 1.95 -24.62
C SER A 163 -1.39 2.84 -25.82
N VAL A 164 -0.09 3.00 -26.11
CA VAL A 164 0.41 3.83 -27.23
C VAL A 164 0.01 3.23 -28.59
N ASP A 165 -0.37 1.95 -28.63
CA ASP A 165 -0.62 1.18 -29.85
C ASP A 165 -2.07 0.67 -30.04
N SER A 166 -3.03 1.10 -29.21
CA SER A 166 -4.42 0.61 -29.31
C SER A 166 -5.42 1.71 -29.70
N GLU A 167 -6.12 1.51 -30.82
CA GLU A 167 -7.47 2.05 -31.00
C GLU A 167 -8.33 1.73 -29.76
N PRO A 168 -9.34 2.55 -29.43
CA PRO A 168 -10.08 2.40 -28.17
C PRO A 168 -10.82 1.05 -28.13
N GLU A 169 -10.20 0.04 -27.52
CA GLU A 169 -10.88 -1.20 -27.16
C GLU A 169 -11.72 -0.94 -25.91
N TYR A 170 -13.02 -0.82 -26.15
CA TYR A 170 -14.04 -0.90 -25.13
C TYR A 170 -14.16 -2.35 -24.67
N VAL A 171 -13.65 -2.66 -23.48
CA VAL A 171 -13.95 -3.92 -22.80
C VAL A 171 -15.15 -3.67 -21.87
N PRO A 172 -16.26 -4.43 -22.02
CA PRO A 172 -17.55 -4.16 -21.36
C PRO A 172 -17.54 -4.30 -19.83
#